data_AF-A0A078KUS0-F1
#
_entry.id   AF-A0A078KUS0-F1
#
_cell.length_a   1.000
_cell.length_b   1.000
_cell.length_c   1.000
_cell.angle_alpha   90.00
_cell.angle_beta   90.00
_cell.angle_gamma   90.00
#
_symmetry.space_group_name_H-M   'P 1'
#
loop_
_entity.id
_entity.type
_entity.pdbx_description
1 polymer ?
#
loop_
_entity_poly.entity_id
_entity_poly.type
_entity_poly.pdbx_seq_one_letter_code
_entity_poly.pdbx_strand_id
1 'polypeptide(L)'
;MKNLNSRTIIAKGMLSLILICVLAAEISCVGINTAAKGSTSEQVKTNNDVKAVSLNKSETKVIETNKDTEKKSEADQNKKTDSKDDKKKDTKDKPNNDTPVQKAIKPKYKGKKTAYLTFDDGPSNITPRLLDILKQKNVKATFFIAALSKDTHQKREWIKRESDEGHTVGIHSWTHDYNYIYSSVANYENDFEKIRKMIISATGKEPKFVRFPGGTDNTVSLKVNNGVPIMPTLLQNVLDNGYIVVDWNAGGMDARKPIPSKDTLVKQITQQCSKLKTAVILLHDSAPHKSSVEAVPEIIDNLRAMGFTFEPLKNDDEIVRHKPTVKYIAK
;
A
#
# COMPACT_ATOMS: atom_id res chain seq x y z
N MET A 1 40.54 -11.93 -45.91
CA MET A 1 40.76 -13.30 -46.44
C MET A 1 42.01 -13.85 -45.76
N LYS A 2 41.83 -14.71 -44.75
CA LYS A 2 42.31 -16.11 -44.69
C LYS A 2 43.79 -16.30 -45.05
N ASN A 3 44.65 -16.61 -44.07
CA ASN A 3 44.94 -18.01 -43.76
C ASN A 3 45.78 -18.19 -42.48
N LEU A 4 45.25 -19.08 -41.63
CA LEU A 4 45.95 -19.80 -40.56
C LEU A 4 46.82 -20.90 -41.17
N ASN A 5 47.88 -21.28 -40.44
CA ASN A 5 48.45 -22.62 -40.16
C ASN A 5 49.95 -22.43 -39.83
N SER A 6 50.54 -22.96 -38.76
CA SER A 6 50.49 -24.36 -38.31
C SER A 6 50.82 -24.54 -36.81
N ARG A 7 49.94 -25.28 -36.11
CA ARG A 7 50.19 -26.50 -35.29
C ARG A 7 51.64 -27.03 -35.29
N THR A 8 52.29 -27.59 -34.27
CA THR A 8 52.08 -28.12 -32.89
C THR A 8 53.53 -28.29 -32.34
N ILE A 9 53.89 -28.43 -31.05
CA ILE A 9 54.03 -29.67 -30.26
C ILE A 9 54.83 -29.31 -28.95
N ILE A 10 54.44 -29.95 -27.84
CA ILE A 10 55.17 -30.32 -26.60
C ILE A 10 54.96 -29.47 -25.33
N ALA A 11 54.52 -30.20 -24.31
CA ALA A 11 54.11 -29.83 -22.97
C ALA A 11 55.22 -30.05 -21.92
N LYS A 12 54.90 -29.60 -20.70
CA LYS A 12 55.40 -29.98 -19.35
C LYS A 12 56.33 -28.97 -18.66
N GLY A 13 55.91 -28.53 -17.47
CA GLY A 13 56.81 -28.02 -16.43
C GLY A 13 56.13 -27.17 -15.34
N MET A 14 55.95 -27.78 -14.14
CA MET A 14 55.84 -27.17 -12.79
C MET A 14 54.58 -26.33 -12.48
N LEU A 15 53.65 -26.69 -11.58
CA LEU A 15 53.67 -27.40 -10.29
C LEU A 15 54.69 -26.84 -9.28
N SER A 16 54.21 -25.98 -8.36
CA SER A 16 54.43 -26.05 -6.90
C SER A 16 54.26 -24.66 -6.25
N LEU A 17 53.22 -24.49 -5.43
CA LEU A 17 53.34 -23.87 -4.11
C LEU A 17 52.05 -24.11 -3.28
N ILE A 18 52.06 -25.21 -2.54
CA ILE A 18 51.23 -25.42 -1.35
C ILE A 18 52.21 -25.56 -0.19
N LEU A 19 52.14 -24.67 0.81
CA LEU A 19 52.65 -24.91 2.16
C LEU A 19 51.90 -23.99 3.14
N ILE A 20 50.84 -24.49 3.78
CA ILE A 20 50.76 -24.88 5.20
C ILE A 20 50.93 -23.71 6.19
N CYS A 21 49.85 -23.38 6.89
CA CYS A 21 49.86 -23.04 8.32
C CYS A 21 48.55 -23.52 8.96
N VAL A 22 48.60 -24.72 9.54
CA VAL A 22 47.64 -25.24 10.52
C VAL A 22 48.44 -25.53 11.78
N LEU A 23 48.11 -24.89 12.90
CA LEU A 23 48.32 -25.30 14.30
C LEU A 23 47.20 -24.57 15.09
N ALA A 24 46.17 -25.25 15.61
CA ALA A 24 46.10 -25.98 16.90
C ALA A 24 46.24 -25.04 18.11
N ALA A 25 45.54 -25.16 19.23
CA ALA A 25 44.37 -25.90 19.73
C ALA A 25 44.01 -25.22 21.08
N GLU A 26 42.85 -25.57 21.63
CA GLU A 26 42.30 -25.09 22.91
C GLU A 26 43.18 -25.35 24.15
N ILE A 27 42.95 -24.58 25.22
CA ILE A 27 42.64 -25.02 26.62
C ILE A 27 42.92 -23.86 27.58
N SER A 28 41.91 -23.41 28.33
CA SER A 28 41.93 -23.32 29.81
C SER A 28 40.75 -22.50 30.35
N CYS A 29 39.78 -23.19 30.92
CA CYS A 29 38.99 -22.67 32.03
C CYS A 29 39.89 -22.56 33.27
N VAL A 30 40.00 -21.37 33.86
CA VAL A 30 40.19 -21.20 35.31
C VAL A 30 39.44 -19.94 35.72
N GLY A 31 38.51 -20.09 36.66
CA GLY A 31 37.73 -19.01 37.23
C GLY A 31 38.52 -18.17 38.23
N ILE A 32 38.13 -16.91 38.36
CA ILE A 32 38.36 -16.11 39.56
C ILE A 32 37.01 -15.48 39.95
N ASN A 33 36.50 -15.92 41.09
CA ASN A 33 35.50 -15.22 41.88
C ASN A 33 36.05 -13.87 42.32
N THR A 34 35.25 -12.80 42.26
CA THR A 34 35.13 -11.84 43.36
C THR A 34 33.84 -11.03 43.23
N ALA A 35 33.25 -10.77 44.39
CA ALA A 35 31.89 -10.35 44.64
C ALA A 35 31.58 -8.89 44.26
N ALA A 36 30.33 -8.64 43.87
CA ALA A 36 29.61 -7.43 44.24
C ALA A 36 28.11 -7.74 44.40
N LYS A 37 27.58 -7.30 45.55
CA LYS A 37 26.25 -7.57 46.10
C LYS A 37 25.17 -6.64 45.52
N GLY A 38 23.91 -7.10 45.54
CA GLY A 38 22.68 -6.29 45.54
C GLY A 38 21.67 -6.74 44.48
N SER A 39 20.74 -7.66 44.80
CA SER A 39 19.34 -7.39 45.21
C SER A 39 18.50 -6.84 44.03
N THR A 40 17.46 -7.47 43.49
CA THR A 40 16.41 -8.38 44.01
C THR A 40 15.67 -8.98 42.81
N SER A 41 15.39 -10.30 42.80
CA SER A 41 14.27 -10.85 42.03
C SER A 41 13.50 -11.85 42.89
N GLU A 42 12.20 -11.62 42.92
CA GLU A 42 11.20 -12.29 43.73
C GLU A 42 10.75 -13.57 43.03
N GLN A 43 10.75 -14.69 43.77
CA GLN A 43 10.21 -15.96 43.31
C GLN A 43 8.69 -15.98 43.40
N VAL A 44 8.00 -16.42 42.34
CA VAL A 44 6.68 -17.03 42.47
C VAL A 44 6.62 -18.35 41.68
N LYS A 45 6.73 -19.41 42.47
CA LYS A 45 6.11 -20.75 42.44
C LYS A 45 5.37 -21.17 41.16
N THR A 46 5.87 -22.26 40.59
CA THR A 46 5.20 -23.18 39.67
C THR A 46 4.15 -24.02 40.40
N ASN A 47 2.93 -24.12 39.84
CA ASN A 47 2.03 -25.24 40.08
C ASN A 47 1.58 -25.80 38.72
N ASN A 48 1.91 -27.07 38.49
CA ASN A 48 1.29 -27.92 37.50
C ASN A 48 -0.08 -28.33 38.03
N ASP A 49 -1.13 -28.17 37.23
CA ASP A 49 -2.31 -29.03 37.32
C ASP A 49 -2.86 -29.31 35.91
N VAL A 50 -2.82 -30.60 35.59
CA VAL A 50 -3.33 -31.22 34.37
C VAL A 50 -4.83 -31.44 34.55
N LYS A 51 -5.65 -30.91 33.65
CA LYS A 51 -6.98 -31.47 33.37
C LYS A 51 -7.29 -31.37 31.88
N ALA A 52 -7.12 -32.52 31.21
CA ALA A 52 -7.67 -32.79 29.90
C ALA A 52 -9.20 -32.79 29.97
N VAL A 53 -9.86 -32.12 29.03
CA VAL A 53 -11.27 -32.34 28.71
C VAL A 53 -11.40 -32.51 27.21
N SER A 54 -12.17 -33.54 26.89
CA SER A 54 -12.26 -34.30 25.65
C SER A 54 -12.98 -33.59 24.50
N LEU A 55 -12.51 -33.94 23.30
CA LEU A 55 -13.21 -33.87 22.02
C LEU A 55 -14.62 -34.46 22.11
N ASN A 56 -15.61 -33.77 21.53
CA ASN A 56 -16.84 -34.40 21.08
C ASN A 56 -17.07 -34.10 19.60
N LYS A 57 -17.10 -35.21 18.85
CA LYS A 57 -17.51 -35.40 17.47
C LYS A 57 -19.04 -35.49 17.47
N SER A 58 -19.72 -34.79 16.57
CA SER A 58 -21.12 -35.11 16.23
C SER A 58 -21.28 -35.12 14.72
N GLU A 59 -21.67 -36.28 14.23
CA GLU A 59 -21.94 -36.62 12.84
C GLU A 59 -23.28 -36.03 12.33
N THR A 60 -23.21 -35.62 11.08
CA THR A 60 -24.18 -35.72 9.97
C THR A 60 -25.64 -36.12 10.26
N LYS A 61 -26.58 -35.34 9.72
CA LYS A 61 -27.82 -35.89 9.17
C LYS A 61 -28.14 -35.27 7.80
N VAL A 62 -28.14 -36.17 6.82
CA VAL A 62 -28.56 -36.05 5.43
C VAL A 62 -30.08 -35.88 5.36
N ILE A 63 -30.57 -34.98 4.50
CA ILE A 63 -31.80 -35.20 3.73
C ILE A 63 -31.51 -34.77 2.29
N GLU A 64 -31.44 -35.75 1.40
CA GLU A 64 -31.56 -35.61 -0.04
C GLU A 64 -33.01 -35.30 -0.43
N THR A 65 -33.19 -34.57 -1.53
CA THR A 65 -33.87 -35.04 -2.76
C THR A 65 -33.81 -33.89 -3.78
N ASN A 66 -33.06 -34.09 -4.87
CA ASN A 66 -33.55 -34.38 -6.23
C ASN A 66 -34.35 -33.22 -6.85
N LYS A 67 -34.20 -32.80 -8.11
CA LYS A 67 -33.41 -33.27 -9.26
C LYS A 67 -33.56 -32.21 -10.37
N ASP A 68 -32.53 -32.15 -11.21
CA ASP A 68 -32.56 -32.04 -12.67
C ASP A 68 -33.07 -30.80 -13.43
N THR A 69 -32.14 -30.35 -14.27
CA THR A 69 -32.22 -30.04 -15.71
C THR A 69 -32.71 -28.68 -16.23
N GLU A 70 -31.73 -27.97 -16.79
CA GLU A 70 -31.61 -27.57 -18.20
C GLU A 70 -32.67 -26.65 -18.85
N LYS A 71 -32.20 -25.42 -19.11
CA LYS A 71 -31.90 -24.85 -20.44
C LYS A 71 -33.03 -24.15 -21.21
N LYS A 72 -32.58 -23.10 -21.92
CA LYS A 72 -33.23 -22.28 -22.97
C LYS A 72 -34.30 -21.31 -22.47
N SER A 73 -34.49 -20.15 -23.07
CA SER A 73 -33.75 -19.38 -24.06
C SER A 73 -34.48 -18.04 -24.18
N GLU A 74 -33.75 -17.09 -24.76
CA GLU A 74 -34.28 -16.04 -25.63
C GLU A 74 -35.00 -14.82 -25.06
N ALA A 75 -34.58 -13.75 -25.70
CA ALA A 75 -35.02 -12.38 -25.64
C ALA A 75 -36.50 -12.24 -25.93
N ASP A 76 -37.07 -11.15 -25.44
CA ASP A 76 -37.84 -10.34 -26.37
C ASP A 76 -37.55 -8.86 -26.20
N GLN A 77 -37.37 -8.21 -27.34
CA GLN A 77 -37.23 -6.79 -27.48
C GLN A 77 -38.63 -6.17 -27.58
N ASN A 78 -38.70 -4.91 -27.19
CA ASN A 78 -39.11 -3.80 -28.07
C ASN A 78 -40.29 -2.95 -27.57
N LYS A 79 -40.04 -1.65 -27.76
CA LYS A 79 -40.94 -0.54 -28.11
C LYS A 79 -41.79 0.07 -26.99
N LYS A 80 -41.43 1.28 -26.51
CA LYS A 80 -41.65 2.64 -27.08
C LYS A 80 -43.12 3.05 -27.10
N THR A 81 -43.43 4.10 -26.33
CA THR A 81 -44.25 5.29 -26.66
C THR A 81 -44.02 6.30 -25.52
N ASP A 82 -43.30 7.41 -25.74
CA ASP A 82 -43.82 8.73 -26.12
C ASP A 82 -45.09 9.15 -25.38
N SER A 83 -45.00 10.13 -24.47
CA SER A 83 -45.60 11.47 -24.64
C SER A 83 -45.16 12.43 -23.51
N LYS A 84 -45.08 13.72 -23.88
CA LYS A 84 -44.68 14.90 -23.11
C LYS A 84 -45.88 15.56 -22.39
N ASP A 85 -45.54 16.65 -21.68
CA ASP A 85 -46.38 17.81 -21.33
C ASP A 85 -47.13 17.72 -19.99
N ASP A 86 -47.25 18.74 -19.13
CA ASP A 86 -46.66 20.08 -19.06
C ASP A 86 -46.89 20.63 -17.61
N LYS A 87 -46.01 21.54 -17.17
CA LYS A 87 -46.24 22.71 -16.29
C LYS A 87 -47.09 22.69 -14.98
N LYS A 88 -46.37 23.07 -13.90
CA LYS A 88 -46.52 24.32 -13.07
C LYS A 88 -47.55 24.32 -11.91
N LYS A 89 -47.10 24.53 -10.65
CA LYS A 89 -47.04 25.83 -9.93
C LYS A 89 -47.02 25.67 -8.39
N ASP A 90 -46.18 26.48 -7.76
CA ASP A 90 -46.12 27.00 -6.37
C ASP A 90 -47.02 26.41 -5.26
N THR A 91 -46.43 26.12 -4.09
CA THR A 91 -46.67 26.89 -2.84
C THR A 91 -45.76 26.43 -1.70
N LYS A 92 -45.41 27.39 -0.84
CA LYS A 92 -44.59 27.26 0.36
C LYS A 92 -45.37 26.50 1.44
N ASP A 93 -44.69 25.65 2.20
CA ASP A 93 -44.74 25.67 3.67
C ASP A 93 -43.56 24.86 4.25
N LYS A 94 -42.94 25.42 5.29
CA LYS A 94 -41.81 24.86 6.04
C LYS A 94 -42.31 24.50 7.43
N PRO A 95 -41.85 23.38 8.03
CA PRO A 95 -41.50 23.39 9.44
C PRO A 95 -39.99 23.25 9.61
N ASN A 96 -39.47 24.09 10.50
CA ASN A 96 -38.09 24.14 10.93
C ASN A 96 -37.76 22.91 11.79
N ASN A 97 -36.74 22.15 11.44
CA ASN A 97 -36.04 21.29 12.40
C ASN A 97 -34.56 21.70 12.38
N ASP A 98 -34.14 22.26 13.50
CA ASP A 98 -32.79 22.76 13.72
C ASP A 98 -31.80 21.60 13.78
N THR A 99 -30.85 21.62 12.85
CA THR A 99 -29.55 20.93 12.99
C THR A 99 -28.53 21.86 12.36
N PRO A 100 -27.36 22.13 12.98
CA PRO A 100 -26.38 23.04 12.40
C PRO A 100 -25.78 22.42 11.12
N VAL A 101 -26.40 22.71 9.98
CA VAL A 101 -25.77 22.50 8.67
C VAL A 101 -24.65 23.53 8.58
N GLN A 102 -23.41 23.05 8.69
CA GLN A 102 -22.23 23.87 8.43
C GLN A 102 -22.38 24.52 7.05
N LYS A 103 -22.66 25.83 7.07
CA LYS A 103 -22.86 26.66 5.90
C LYS A 103 -21.52 26.68 5.17
N ALA A 104 -21.45 26.03 4.00
CA ALA A 104 -20.29 26.08 3.13
C ALA A 104 -20.01 27.55 2.77
N ILE A 105 -19.02 28.14 3.43
CA ILE A 105 -18.47 29.43 3.05
C ILE A 105 -17.83 29.20 1.68
N LYS A 106 -18.34 29.87 0.63
CA LYS A 106 -17.67 29.91 -0.67
C LYS A 106 -16.66 31.07 -0.65
N PRO A 107 -15.34 30.82 -0.53
CA PRO A 107 -14.36 31.88 -0.67
C PRO A 107 -14.21 32.31 -2.14
N LYS A 108 -14.16 33.63 -2.34
CA LYS A 108 -13.72 34.29 -3.58
C LYS A 108 -12.22 33.98 -3.74
N TYR A 109 -11.84 33.17 -4.73
CA TYR A 109 -10.51 32.51 -4.79
C TYR A 109 -9.38 33.38 -5.36
N LYS A 110 -8.20 33.31 -4.74
CA LYS A 110 -6.92 33.89 -5.22
C LYS A 110 -5.75 32.87 -5.22
N GLY A 111 -5.87 31.81 -6.04
CA GLY A 111 -4.75 31.21 -6.78
C GLY A 111 -3.64 30.43 -6.06
N LYS A 112 -3.76 29.09 -6.02
CA LYS A 112 -2.73 28.07 -6.38
C LYS A 112 -3.43 26.69 -6.47
N LYS A 113 -3.04 25.83 -7.41
CA LYS A 113 -3.49 24.42 -7.48
C LYS A 113 -2.30 23.50 -7.13
N THR A 114 -2.54 22.43 -6.39
CA THR A 114 -1.49 21.50 -5.92
C THR A 114 -1.82 20.07 -6.31
N ALA A 115 -0.82 19.35 -6.83
CA ALA A 115 -0.91 17.94 -7.18
C ALA A 115 0.13 17.14 -6.40
N TYR A 116 -0.31 16.07 -5.76
CA TYR A 116 0.52 15.07 -5.08
C TYR A 116 0.52 13.82 -5.93
N LEU A 117 1.65 13.52 -6.58
CA LEU A 117 1.86 12.21 -7.20
C LEU A 117 2.14 11.21 -6.09
N THR A 118 1.33 10.16 -6.02
CA THR A 118 1.48 9.09 -5.04
C THR A 118 1.60 7.74 -5.72
N PHE A 119 2.53 6.90 -5.25
CA PHE A 119 2.84 5.60 -5.83
C PHE A 119 2.72 4.51 -4.76
N ASP A 120 1.88 3.52 -5.03
CA ASP A 120 1.67 2.37 -4.15
C ASP A 120 2.39 1.12 -4.71
N ASP A 121 2.57 0.12 -3.85
CA ASP A 121 3.11 -1.23 -4.11
C ASP A 121 4.60 -1.35 -4.45
N GLY A 122 5.31 -0.22 -4.58
CA GLY A 122 6.76 -0.18 -4.72
C GLY A 122 7.55 -0.41 -3.42
N PRO A 123 8.89 -0.46 -3.50
CA PRO A 123 9.66 -0.31 -4.73
C PRO A 123 9.81 -1.65 -5.48
N SER A 124 10.07 -1.54 -6.77
CA SER A 124 10.36 -2.64 -7.68
C SER A 124 11.46 -2.26 -8.69
N ASN A 125 11.74 -3.14 -9.65
CA ASN A 125 12.76 -2.90 -10.67
C ASN A 125 12.46 -1.71 -11.61
N ILE A 126 11.24 -1.16 -11.59
CA ILE A 126 10.89 0.03 -12.37
C ILE A 126 10.98 1.34 -11.56
N THR A 127 11.04 1.27 -10.22
CA THR A 127 11.13 2.44 -9.33
C THR A 127 12.35 3.33 -9.63
N PRO A 128 13.56 2.79 -9.89
CA PRO A 128 14.71 3.65 -10.24
C PRO A 128 14.46 4.55 -11.46
N ARG A 129 13.79 4.02 -12.49
CA ARG A 129 13.41 4.78 -13.69
C ARG A 129 12.39 5.87 -13.36
N LEU A 130 11.43 5.59 -12.48
CA LEU A 130 10.47 6.57 -12.01
C LEU A 130 11.17 7.72 -11.26
N LEU A 131 12.12 7.41 -10.37
CA LEU A 131 12.92 8.41 -9.66
C LEU A 131 13.71 9.31 -10.63
N ASP A 132 14.31 8.71 -11.66
CA ASP A 132 15.01 9.48 -12.70
C ASP A 132 14.07 10.45 -13.44
N ILE A 133 12.87 10.01 -13.79
CA ILE A 133 11.83 10.85 -14.42
C ILE A 133 11.43 12.00 -13.48
N LEU A 134 11.17 11.72 -12.21
CA LEU A 134 10.77 12.73 -11.22
C LEU A 134 11.87 13.77 -11.03
N LYS A 135 13.13 13.33 -10.95
CA LYS A 135 14.30 14.20 -10.89
C LYS A 135 14.44 15.07 -12.15
N GLN A 136 14.33 14.49 -13.34
CA GLN A 136 14.37 15.23 -14.61
C GLN A 136 13.26 16.28 -14.72
N LYS A 137 12.06 15.96 -14.21
CA LYS A 137 10.93 16.88 -14.18
C LYS A 137 10.98 17.86 -13.01
N ASN A 138 11.94 17.76 -12.10
CA ASN A 138 12.02 18.51 -10.85
C ASN A 138 10.71 18.45 -10.05
N VAL A 139 10.24 17.23 -9.80
CA VAL A 139 9.02 16.94 -9.03
C VAL A 139 9.37 16.02 -7.88
N LYS A 140 8.79 16.27 -6.71
CA LYS A 140 8.81 15.32 -5.59
C LYS A 140 7.45 14.63 -5.48
N ALA A 141 7.47 13.36 -5.11
CA ALA A 141 6.29 12.50 -4.99
C ALA A 141 6.22 11.87 -3.59
N THR A 142 5.18 11.07 -3.37
CA THR A 142 5.04 10.24 -2.17
C THR A 142 4.97 8.77 -2.56
N PHE A 143 5.71 7.91 -1.85
CA PHE A 143 5.75 6.46 -2.09
C PHE A 143 5.19 5.74 -0.87
N PHE A 144 4.12 4.96 -1.05
CA PHE A 144 3.56 4.10 -0.02
C PHE A 144 4.11 2.67 -0.21
N ILE A 145 5.02 2.29 0.67
CA ILE A 145 5.89 1.13 0.45
C ILE A 145 5.17 -0.18 0.75
N ALA A 146 5.25 -1.12 -0.21
CA ALA A 146 4.89 -2.52 -0.02
C ALA A 146 6.12 -3.45 -0.14
N ALA A 147 6.44 -4.17 0.95
CA ALA A 147 7.57 -5.09 0.94
C ALA A 147 7.29 -6.40 0.18
N LEU A 148 6.02 -6.78 0.00
CA LEU A 148 5.60 -8.07 -0.57
C LEU A 148 6.31 -9.26 0.11
N SER A 149 6.44 -9.19 1.43
CA SER A 149 7.15 -10.14 2.29
C SER A 149 8.63 -10.32 1.96
N LYS A 150 9.27 -9.35 1.31
CA LYS A 150 10.68 -9.40 0.90
C LYS A 150 11.44 -8.18 1.39
N ASP A 151 12.39 -8.44 2.29
CA ASP A 151 13.37 -7.47 2.73
C ASP A 151 14.73 -7.78 2.10
N THR A 152 15.07 -7.03 1.06
CA THR A 152 16.32 -7.19 0.33
C THR A 152 17.12 -5.89 0.41
N HIS A 153 18.45 -6.02 0.34
CA HIS A 153 19.35 -4.86 0.25
C HIS A 153 18.91 -3.90 -0.86
N GLN A 154 18.60 -4.44 -2.04
CA GLN A 154 18.18 -3.65 -3.19
C GLN A 154 16.90 -2.84 -2.93
N LYS A 155 15.90 -3.42 -2.26
CA LYS A 155 14.68 -2.68 -1.89
C LYS A 155 14.99 -1.58 -0.89
N ARG A 156 15.82 -1.85 0.12
CA ARG A 156 16.25 -0.84 1.08
C ARG A 156 17.00 0.30 0.41
N GLU A 157 17.85 0.03 -0.58
CA GLU A 157 18.52 1.06 -1.38
C GLU A 157 17.55 1.92 -2.18
N TRP A 158 16.51 1.32 -2.77
CA TRP A 158 15.48 2.09 -3.48
C TRP A 158 14.67 2.98 -2.52
N ILE A 159 14.25 2.46 -1.37
CA ILE A 159 13.56 3.25 -0.33
C ILE A 159 14.46 4.38 0.19
N LYS A 160 15.75 4.09 0.41
CA LYS A 160 16.72 5.10 0.81
C LYS A 160 16.83 6.20 -0.25
N ARG A 161 16.92 5.82 -1.53
CA ARG A 161 16.97 6.74 -2.66
C ARG A 161 15.73 7.62 -2.74
N GLU A 162 14.53 7.06 -2.53
CA GLU A 162 13.29 7.84 -2.45
C GLU A 162 13.39 8.96 -1.40
N SER A 163 13.82 8.59 -0.17
CA SER A 163 13.99 9.55 0.93
C SER A 163 15.11 10.57 0.68
N ASP A 164 16.28 10.14 0.20
CA ASP A 164 17.45 11.00 -0.04
C ASP A 164 17.18 12.01 -1.16
N GLU A 165 16.40 11.64 -2.17
CA GLU A 165 15.98 12.53 -3.25
C GLU A 165 14.84 13.47 -2.84
N GLY A 166 14.41 13.46 -1.57
CA GLY A 166 13.43 14.41 -1.03
C GLY A 166 11.97 14.05 -1.34
N HIS A 167 11.69 12.78 -1.62
CA HIS A 167 10.32 12.26 -1.68
C HIS A 167 9.83 11.89 -0.28
N THR A 168 8.52 11.86 -0.11
CA THR A 168 7.91 11.34 1.12
C THR A 168 7.80 9.83 1.01
N VAL A 169 8.21 9.11 2.07
CA VAL A 169 8.10 7.66 2.19
C VAL A 169 7.06 7.35 3.27
N GLY A 170 6.01 6.64 2.88
CA GLY A 170 4.88 6.25 3.71
C GLY A 170 4.71 4.73 3.78
N ILE A 171 3.84 4.28 4.68
CA ILE A 171 3.54 2.87 4.91
C ILE A 171 2.36 2.45 4.02
N HIS A 172 2.53 1.34 3.28
CA HIS A 172 1.40 0.62 2.67
C HIS A 172 1.15 -0.71 3.38
N SER A 173 2.08 -1.66 3.26
CA SER A 173 1.96 -2.98 3.87
C SER A 173 3.27 -3.77 3.79
N TRP A 174 3.52 -4.67 4.74
CA TRP A 174 4.60 -5.64 4.62
C TRP A 174 4.27 -6.75 3.62
N THR A 175 3.13 -7.41 3.75
CA THR A 175 2.72 -8.54 2.91
C THR A 175 1.96 -8.12 1.64
N HIS A 176 1.15 -7.07 1.74
CA HIS A 176 0.10 -6.71 0.79
C HIS A 176 -0.89 -7.87 0.52
N ASP A 177 -1.04 -8.81 1.47
CA ASP A 177 -2.01 -9.90 1.40
C ASP A 177 -3.27 -9.52 2.18
N TYR A 178 -4.31 -9.12 1.43
CA TYR A 178 -5.62 -8.76 1.96
C TYR A 178 -6.22 -9.82 2.90
N ASN A 179 -6.02 -11.12 2.62
CA ASN A 179 -6.57 -12.18 3.46
C ASN A 179 -5.86 -12.24 4.81
N TYR A 180 -4.57 -11.92 4.84
CA TYR A 180 -3.80 -11.88 6.07
C TYR A 180 -4.05 -10.57 6.84
N ILE A 181 -3.81 -9.41 6.22
CA ILE A 181 -3.84 -8.11 6.91
C ILE A 181 -5.23 -7.74 7.43
N TYR A 182 -6.30 -8.22 6.79
CA TYR A 182 -7.68 -7.91 7.22
C TYR A 182 -8.37 -9.05 7.98
N SER A 183 -7.67 -10.14 8.28
CA SER A 183 -8.24 -11.23 9.09
C SER A 183 -8.29 -10.93 10.59
N SER A 184 -7.48 -10.00 11.09
CA SER A 184 -7.53 -9.54 12.49
C SER A 184 -6.75 -8.23 12.67
N VAL A 185 -7.04 -7.51 13.76
CA VAL A 185 -6.32 -6.28 14.14
C VAL A 185 -4.84 -6.59 14.38
N ALA A 186 -4.56 -7.69 15.09
CA ALA A 186 -3.19 -8.12 15.38
C ALA A 186 -2.39 -8.45 14.10
N ASN A 187 -3.01 -9.04 13.08
CA ASN A 187 -2.34 -9.32 11.81
C ASN A 187 -2.01 -8.03 11.05
N TYR A 188 -2.92 -7.06 11.04
CA TYR A 188 -2.64 -5.73 10.49
C TYR A 188 -1.49 -5.04 11.24
N GLU A 189 -1.52 -5.03 12.57
CA GLU A 189 -0.48 -4.37 13.40
C GLU A 189 0.90 -5.03 13.21
N ASN A 190 0.95 -6.36 13.11
CA ASN A 190 2.19 -7.09 12.83
C ASN A 190 2.73 -6.80 11.42
N ASP A 191 1.84 -6.70 10.43
CA ASP A 191 2.19 -6.31 9.07
C ASP A 191 2.75 -4.87 9.04
N PHE A 192 2.04 -3.95 9.69
CA PHE A 192 2.37 -2.54 9.81
C PHE A 192 3.74 -2.31 10.47
N GLU A 193 4.01 -2.96 11.60
CA GLU A 193 5.26 -2.77 12.33
C GLU A 193 6.48 -3.32 11.56
N LYS A 194 6.30 -4.40 10.79
CA LYS A 194 7.37 -4.95 9.94
C LYS A 194 7.76 -3.97 8.83
N ILE A 195 6.79 -3.41 8.11
CA ILE A 195 7.08 -2.45 7.05
C ILE A 195 7.64 -1.15 7.62
N ARG A 196 7.11 -0.68 8.76
CA ARG A 196 7.64 0.48 9.48
C ARG A 196 9.12 0.32 9.83
N LYS A 197 9.51 -0.82 10.43
CA LYS A 197 10.91 -1.13 10.75
C LYS A 197 11.81 -1.15 9.52
N MET A 198 11.33 -1.71 8.40
CA MET A 198 12.08 -1.70 7.15
C MET A 198 12.33 -0.28 6.63
N ILE A 199 11.30 0.58 6.64
CA ILE A 199 11.41 1.99 6.23
C ILE A 199 12.40 2.75 7.13
N ILE A 200 12.29 2.61 8.46
CA ILE A 200 13.21 3.24 9.41
C ILE A 200 14.64 2.77 9.14
N SER A 201 14.84 1.47 8.94
CA SER A 201 16.18 0.94 8.72
C SER A 201 16.79 1.35 7.37
N ALA A 202 15.97 1.63 6.36
CA ALA A 202 16.44 2.13 5.06
C ALA A 202 16.73 3.64 5.08
N THR A 203 15.91 4.43 5.79
CA THR A 203 15.90 5.89 5.68
C THR A 203 16.46 6.62 6.90
N GLY A 204 16.53 5.96 8.06
CA GLY A 204 16.78 6.59 9.35
C GLY A 204 15.64 7.48 9.85
N LYS A 205 14.47 7.46 9.21
CA LYS A 205 13.34 8.36 9.49
C LYS A 205 12.09 7.57 9.87
N GLU A 206 11.32 8.12 10.79
CA GLU A 206 9.99 7.62 11.14
C GLU A 206 8.98 7.99 10.04
N PRO A 207 8.33 7.01 9.36
CA PRO A 207 7.27 7.32 8.42
C PRO A 207 6.06 7.92 9.15
N LYS A 208 5.41 8.93 8.55
CA LYS A 208 4.21 9.57 9.12
C LYS A 208 2.93 9.26 8.36
N PHE A 209 3.05 8.97 7.06
CA PHE A 209 1.93 8.75 6.18
C PHE A 209 1.62 7.27 6.03
N VAL A 210 0.33 6.94 6.01
CA VAL A 210 -0.18 5.58 5.83
C VAL A 210 -1.25 5.60 4.75
N ARG A 211 -1.22 4.61 3.87
CA ARG A 211 -2.34 4.31 2.97
C ARG A 211 -2.72 2.86 3.15
N PHE A 212 -3.98 2.60 3.50
CA PHE A 212 -4.49 1.25 3.65
C PHE A 212 -4.52 0.54 2.29
N PRO A 213 -4.12 -0.74 2.20
CA PRO A 213 -4.34 -1.55 1.00
C PRO A 213 -5.82 -1.53 0.58
N GLY A 214 -6.09 -1.02 -0.61
CA GLY A 214 -7.43 -0.86 -1.16
C GLY A 214 -8.19 0.39 -0.70
N GLY A 215 -7.57 1.27 0.10
CA GLY A 215 -8.18 2.50 0.62
C GLY A 215 -8.96 2.30 1.92
N THR A 216 -9.29 3.39 2.62
CA THR A 216 -10.07 3.34 3.88
C THR A 216 -11.50 2.86 3.70
N ASP A 217 -12.06 2.96 2.50
CA ASP A 217 -13.41 2.55 2.13
C ASP A 217 -13.49 1.13 1.55
N ASN A 218 -12.37 0.40 1.51
CA ASN A 218 -12.33 -0.94 0.93
C ASN A 218 -13.38 -1.88 1.54
N THR A 219 -13.99 -2.70 0.68
CA THR A 219 -15.00 -3.70 1.08
C THR A 219 -14.43 -5.11 1.16
N VAL A 220 -13.21 -5.33 0.68
CA VAL A 220 -12.52 -6.64 0.78
C VAL A 220 -12.29 -7.03 2.24
N SER A 221 -12.01 -6.06 3.11
CA SER A 221 -11.86 -6.29 4.55
C SER A 221 -13.12 -6.90 5.19
N LEU A 222 -14.32 -6.49 4.76
CA LEU A 222 -15.58 -7.09 5.20
C LEU A 222 -15.67 -8.56 4.79
N LYS A 223 -15.30 -8.88 3.54
CA LYS A 223 -15.32 -10.26 3.04
C LYS A 223 -14.34 -11.14 3.81
N VAL A 224 -13.12 -10.65 4.01
CA VAL A 224 -12.05 -11.39 4.70
C VAL A 224 -12.42 -11.65 6.17
N ASN A 225 -13.04 -10.66 6.82
CA ASN A 225 -13.38 -10.73 8.23
C ASN A 225 -14.83 -11.19 8.49
N ASN A 226 -15.37 -12.07 7.63
CA ASN A 226 -16.71 -12.69 7.80
C ASN A 226 -17.85 -11.68 8.06
N GLY A 227 -17.83 -10.53 7.37
CA GLY A 227 -18.82 -9.47 7.49
C GLY A 227 -18.56 -8.47 8.63
N VAL A 228 -17.54 -8.68 9.46
CA VAL A 228 -17.21 -7.79 10.58
C VAL A 228 -16.44 -6.56 10.07
N PRO A 229 -16.92 -5.33 10.30
CA PRO A 229 -16.28 -4.10 9.82
C PRO A 229 -15.02 -3.78 10.63
N ILE A 230 -13.86 -4.26 10.18
CA ILE A 230 -12.57 -4.05 10.87
C ILE A 230 -11.97 -2.66 10.61
N MET A 231 -12.24 -2.07 9.44
CA MET A 231 -11.62 -0.81 8.99
C MET A 231 -11.79 0.37 9.96
N PRO A 232 -12.95 0.61 10.60
CA PRO A 232 -13.08 1.67 11.61
C PRO A 232 -12.11 1.50 12.79
N THR A 233 -11.89 0.25 13.23
CA THR A 233 -10.94 -0.05 14.31
C THR A 233 -9.51 0.19 13.86
N LEU A 234 -9.13 -0.32 12.68
CA LEU A 234 -7.78 -0.11 12.14
C LEU A 234 -7.48 1.37 11.90
N LEU A 235 -8.43 2.11 11.32
CA LEU A 235 -8.31 3.54 11.10
C LEU A 235 -8.11 4.28 12.42
N GLN A 236 -8.91 3.98 13.45
CA GLN A 236 -8.76 4.62 14.75
C GLN A 236 -7.40 4.32 15.38
N ASN A 237 -6.97 3.06 15.39
CA ASN A 237 -5.65 2.68 15.92
C ASN A 237 -4.52 3.44 15.23
N VAL A 238 -4.55 3.56 13.90
CA VAL A 238 -3.52 4.30 13.14
C VAL A 238 -3.53 5.79 13.49
N LEU A 239 -4.70 6.40 13.64
CA LEU A 239 -4.83 7.82 14.01
C LEU A 239 -4.38 8.09 15.46
N ASP A 240 -4.73 7.21 16.40
CA ASP A 240 -4.36 7.34 17.82
C ASP A 240 -2.85 7.23 18.03
N ASN A 241 -2.16 6.50 17.15
CA ASN A 241 -0.70 6.42 17.12
C ASN A 241 -0.02 7.60 16.38
N GLY A 242 -0.79 8.62 15.97
CA GLY A 242 -0.27 9.85 15.39
C GLY A 242 0.14 9.75 13.92
N TYR A 243 -0.32 8.74 13.19
CA TYR A 243 -0.13 8.62 11.74
C TYR A 243 -1.19 9.40 10.96
N ILE A 244 -0.82 9.82 9.75
CA ILE A 244 -1.69 10.53 8.82
C ILE A 244 -2.14 9.55 7.73
N VAL A 245 -3.44 9.29 7.67
CA VAL A 245 -4.02 8.39 6.66
C VAL A 245 -4.44 9.17 5.42
N VAL A 246 -3.95 8.75 4.25
CA VAL A 246 -4.19 9.43 2.98
C VAL A 246 -4.68 8.45 1.91
N ASP A 247 -5.88 8.70 1.37
CA ASP A 247 -6.45 8.03 0.20
C ASP A 247 -6.13 8.86 -1.07
N TRP A 248 -7.03 8.91 -2.05
CA TRP A 248 -6.83 9.63 -3.32
C TRP A 248 -8.14 10.20 -3.86
N ASN A 249 -8.06 11.21 -4.73
CA ASN A 249 -9.24 11.79 -5.40
C ASN A 249 -9.09 11.87 -6.93
N ALA A 250 -7.96 11.40 -7.45
CA ALA A 250 -7.73 11.19 -8.87
C ALA A 250 -6.90 9.91 -9.07
N GLY A 251 -7.10 9.21 -10.19
CA GLY A 251 -6.31 8.03 -10.52
C GLY A 251 -6.65 7.47 -11.89
N GLY A 252 -5.71 6.69 -12.45
CA GLY A 252 -5.85 6.07 -13.78
C GLY A 252 -6.44 4.65 -13.75
N MET A 253 -6.86 4.17 -12.58
CA MET A 253 -7.38 2.81 -12.39
C MET A 253 -6.34 1.74 -12.79
N ASP A 254 -5.06 2.04 -12.60
CA ASP A 254 -3.93 1.18 -12.96
C ASP A 254 -3.80 -0.06 -12.08
N ALA A 255 -4.48 -0.11 -10.94
CA ALA A 255 -4.69 -1.33 -10.15
C ALA A 255 -5.57 -2.40 -10.84
N ARG A 256 -6.28 -2.07 -11.93
CA ARG A 256 -7.13 -3.03 -12.65
C ARG A 256 -6.33 -3.96 -13.55
N LYS A 257 -6.91 -5.12 -13.84
CA LYS A 257 -6.42 -6.04 -14.87
C LYS A 257 -7.39 -6.07 -16.06
N PRO A 258 -6.92 -5.88 -17.30
CA PRO A 258 -5.56 -5.49 -17.67
C PRO A 258 -5.22 -4.05 -17.21
N ILE A 259 -3.93 -3.78 -16.98
CA ILE A 259 -3.44 -2.44 -16.62
C ILE A 259 -3.66 -1.52 -17.84
N PRO A 260 -4.25 -0.31 -17.68
CA PRO A 260 -4.49 0.59 -18.79
C PRO A 260 -3.21 1.06 -19.50
N SER A 261 -3.36 1.45 -20.77
CA SER A 261 -2.27 2.04 -21.55
C SER A 261 -1.86 3.40 -20.99
N LYS A 262 -0.62 3.81 -21.27
CA LYS A 262 -0.08 5.14 -20.95
C LYS A 262 -1.07 6.26 -21.30
N ASP A 263 -1.57 6.29 -22.53
CA ASP A 263 -2.47 7.36 -23.00
C ASP A 263 -3.81 7.38 -22.27
N THR A 264 -4.32 6.20 -21.90
CA THR A 264 -5.54 6.09 -21.08
C THR A 264 -5.31 6.69 -19.70
N LEU A 265 -4.18 6.38 -19.05
CA LEU A 265 -3.80 6.91 -17.75
C LEU A 265 -3.67 8.44 -17.80
N VAL A 266 -2.92 8.96 -18.78
CA VAL A 266 -2.75 10.41 -18.98
C VAL A 266 -4.10 11.09 -19.14
N LYS A 267 -4.96 10.60 -20.04
CA LYS A 267 -6.28 11.18 -20.32
C LYS A 267 -7.16 11.21 -19.06
N GLN A 268 -7.29 10.07 -18.38
CA GLN A 268 -8.18 9.94 -17.22
C GLN A 268 -7.72 10.81 -16.05
N ILE A 269 -6.43 10.78 -15.72
CA ILE A 269 -5.86 11.56 -14.60
C ILE A 269 -5.98 13.04 -14.90
N THR A 270 -5.61 13.48 -16.11
CA THR A 270 -5.70 14.87 -16.55
C THR A 270 -7.14 15.38 -16.48
N GLN A 271 -8.10 14.59 -16.97
CA GLN A 271 -9.53 14.95 -16.94
C GLN A 271 -10.07 15.07 -15.50
N GLN A 272 -9.72 14.14 -14.60
CA GLN A 272 -10.11 14.20 -13.20
C GLN A 272 -9.51 15.42 -12.49
N CYS A 273 -8.20 15.63 -12.64
CA CYS A 273 -7.49 16.73 -12.01
C CYS A 273 -7.94 18.11 -12.49
N SER A 274 -8.42 18.26 -13.74
CA SER A 274 -8.91 19.54 -14.27
C SER A 274 -10.01 20.18 -13.40
N LYS A 275 -10.75 19.36 -12.64
CA LYS A 275 -11.86 19.76 -11.77
C LYS A 275 -11.43 19.99 -10.32
N LEU A 276 -10.16 19.75 -9.99
CA LEU A 276 -9.63 19.78 -8.63
C LEU A 276 -8.74 21.01 -8.39
N LYS A 277 -8.63 21.39 -7.13
CA LYS A 277 -7.64 22.36 -6.64
C LYS A 277 -6.48 21.64 -5.96
N THR A 278 -6.81 20.62 -5.18
CA THR A 278 -5.89 19.70 -4.51
C THR A 278 -6.13 18.32 -5.12
N ALA A 279 -5.15 17.80 -5.86
CA ALA A 279 -5.22 16.48 -6.50
C ALA A 279 -4.26 15.52 -5.80
N VAL A 280 -4.77 14.46 -5.17
CA VAL A 280 -3.97 13.33 -4.68
C VAL A 280 -4.17 12.19 -5.66
N ILE A 281 -3.12 11.92 -6.44
CA ILE A 281 -3.17 11.05 -7.62
C ILE A 281 -2.62 9.68 -7.23
N LEU A 282 -3.47 8.65 -7.31
CA LEU A 282 -3.06 7.25 -7.14
C LEU A 282 -2.50 6.69 -8.46
N LEU A 283 -1.27 6.18 -8.37
CA LEU A 283 -0.57 5.35 -9.35
C LEU A 283 0.15 4.22 -8.60
N HIS A 284 0.69 3.26 -9.35
CA HIS A 284 1.48 2.15 -8.80
C HIS A 284 2.84 2.06 -9.49
N ASP A 285 3.87 1.69 -8.75
CA ASP A 285 5.23 1.48 -9.25
C ASP A 285 5.77 0.06 -8.99
N SER A 286 4.87 -0.90 -8.70
CA SER A 286 5.21 -2.32 -8.72
C SER A 286 5.48 -2.83 -10.14
N ALA A 287 6.24 -3.92 -10.26
CA ALA A 287 6.83 -4.38 -11.53
C ALA A 287 5.89 -4.47 -12.76
N PRO A 288 4.59 -4.81 -12.63
CA PRO A 288 3.65 -4.81 -13.77
C PRO A 288 3.30 -3.42 -14.32
N HIS A 289 3.50 -2.33 -13.57
CA HIS A 289 2.96 -0.99 -13.84
C HIS A 289 3.89 -0.11 -14.69
N LYS A 290 4.51 -0.69 -15.73
CA LYS A 290 5.39 0.05 -16.65
C LYS A 290 4.66 1.24 -17.31
N SER A 291 3.40 1.05 -17.71
CA SER A 291 2.59 2.11 -18.33
C SER A 291 2.33 3.28 -17.37
N SER A 292 2.20 3.01 -16.06
CA SER A 292 2.07 4.05 -15.03
C SER A 292 3.32 4.93 -14.98
N VAL A 293 4.51 4.32 -14.90
CA VAL A 293 5.79 5.04 -14.91
C VAL A 293 5.97 5.84 -16.22
N GLU A 294 5.56 5.29 -17.35
CA GLU A 294 5.64 5.95 -18.67
C GLU A 294 4.67 7.12 -18.84
N ALA A 295 3.56 7.14 -18.10
CA ALA A 295 2.58 8.21 -18.15
C ALA A 295 3.01 9.45 -17.35
N VAL A 296 3.87 9.28 -16.33
CA VAL A 296 4.27 10.35 -15.40
C VAL A 296 4.79 11.62 -16.08
N PRO A 297 5.70 11.57 -17.07
CA PRO A 297 6.20 12.78 -17.71
C PRO A 297 5.09 13.67 -18.30
N GLU A 298 4.13 13.05 -18.98
CA GLU A 298 3.04 13.75 -19.67
C GLU A 298 1.93 14.20 -18.71
N ILE A 299 1.66 13.42 -17.65
CA ILE A 299 0.80 13.86 -16.54
C ILE A 299 1.36 15.15 -15.92
N ILE A 300 2.67 15.19 -15.64
CA ILE A 300 3.32 16.37 -15.07
C ILE A 300 3.17 17.59 -15.98
N ASP A 301 3.43 17.43 -17.27
CA ASP A 301 3.36 18.52 -18.25
C ASP A 301 1.92 19.06 -18.39
N ASN A 302 0.94 18.16 -18.50
CA ASN A 302 -0.47 18.54 -18.60
C ASN A 302 -0.98 19.28 -17.36
N LEU A 303 -0.63 18.81 -16.16
CA LEU A 303 -1.07 19.47 -14.94
C LEU A 303 -0.37 20.81 -14.71
N ARG A 304 0.91 20.94 -15.08
CA ARG A 304 1.59 22.26 -15.10
C ARG A 304 0.88 23.24 -16.02
N ALA A 305 0.51 22.81 -17.23
CA ALA A 305 -0.27 23.64 -18.16
C ALA A 305 -1.64 24.06 -17.58
N MET A 306 -2.20 23.28 -16.64
CA MET A 306 -3.43 23.60 -15.91
C MET A 306 -3.22 24.45 -14.65
N GLY A 307 -1.99 24.88 -14.37
CA GLY A 307 -1.61 25.72 -13.23
C GLY A 307 -1.34 24.96 -11.93
N PHE A 308 -1.11 23.65 -11.98
CA PHE A 308 -0.71 22.87 -10.81
C PHE A 308 0.78 23.03 -10.50
N THR A 309 1.10 23.11 -9.21
CA THR A 309 2.42 22.80 -8.68
C THR A 309 2.44 21.40 -8.07
N PHE A 310 3.63 20.81 -7.96
CA PHE A 310 3.80 19.48 -7.38
C PHE A 310 4.55 19.55 -6.07
N GLU A 311 4.04 18.85 -5.07
CA GLU A 311 4.67 18.71 -3.76
C GLU A 311 4.56 17.24 -3.32
N PRO A 312 5.51 16.72 -2.52
CA PRO A 312 5.29 15.49 -1.78
C PRO A 312 4.39 15.79 -0.56
N LEU A 313 3.74 14.78 0.01
CA LEU A 313 2.90 14.97 1.20
C LEU A 313 3.75 15.40 2.41
N LYS A 314 3.28 16.41 3.16
CA LYS A 314 3.86 17.00 4.37
C LYS A 314 2.77 17.13 5.45
N ASN A 315 3.17 17.22 6.72
CA ASN A 315 2.26 17.06 7.86
C ASN A 315 1.05 18.02 7.87
N ASP A 316 1.19 19.18 7.21
CA ASP A 316 0.25 20.29 7.26
C ASP A 316 -0.68 20.32 6.03
N ASP A 317 -0.52 19.36 5.12
CA ASP A 317 -1.27 19.30 3.87
C ASP A 317 -2.75 18.94 4.07
N GLU A 318 -3.61 19.41 3.16
CA GLU A 318 -5.00 18.99 3.08
C GLU A 318 -5.07 17.50 2.69
N ILE A 319 -5.50 16.65 3.63
CA ILE A 319 -5.60 15.22 3.39
C ILE A 319 -6.87 14.85 2.65
N VAL A 320 -6.74 13.95 1.67
CA VAL A 320 -7.87 13.22 1.10
C VAL A 320 -8.04 11.94 1.89
N ARG A 321 -9.20 11.73 2.49
CA ARG A 321 -9.55 10.48 3.17
C ARG A 321 -10.99 10.11 2.86
N HIS A 322 -11.20 8.88 2.37
CA HIS A 322 -12.52 8.33 2.15
C HIS A 322 -13.20 8.00 3.48
N LYS A 323 -14.50 7.74 3.45
CA LYS A 323 -15.24 7.31 4.64
C LYS A 323 -15.38 5.79 4.60
N PRO A 324 -15.04 5.06 5.66
CA PRO A 324 -15.28 3.62 5.71
C PRO A 324 -16.73 3.27 5.36
N THR A 325 -16.90 2.21 4.57
CA THR A 325 -18.20 1.78 4.03
C THR A 325 -19.21 1.39 5.11
N VAL A 326 -18.75 1.06 6.33
CA VAL A 326 -19.60 0.76 7.49
C VAL A 326 -19.20 1.68 8.65
N LYS A 327 -20.19 2.36 9.25
CA LYS A 327 -19.99 3.25 10.40
C LYS A 327 -19.64 2.43 11.65
N TYR A 328 -18.92 3.06 12.59
CA TYR A 328 -18.67 2.50 13.93
C TYR A 328 -19.98 1.94 14.53
N ILE A 329 -19.97 0.66 14.89
CA ILE A 329 -20.91 0.16 15.89
C ILE A 329 -20.25 0.54 17.22
N ALA A 330 -20.72 1.61 17.84
CA ALA A 330 -20.31 1.95 19.19
C ALA A 330 -20.63 0.74 20.09
N LYS A 331 -19.62 0.22 20.78
CA LYS A 331 -19.83 -0.66 21.93
C LYS A 331 -20.24 0.18 23.12
#